data_AF-A0A1M6UFH5-F1
#
_entry.id   AF-A0A1M6UFH5-F1
#
_cell.length_a   1.000
_cell.length_b   1.000
_cell.length_c   1.000
_cell.angle_alpha   90.00
_cell.angle_beta   90.00
_cell.angle_gamma   90.00
#
_symmetry.space_group_name_H-M   'P 1'
#
loop_
_entity.id
_entity.type
_entity.pdbx_description
1 polymer ?
#
loop_
_entity_poly.entity_id
_entity_poly.type
_entity_poly.pdbx_seq_one_letter_code
_entity_poly.pdbx_strand_id
1 'polypeptide(L)' 'RGSSNLRKIGYEVMRSLKTHKAPEDAAVYEFILKKEREGKSKRAAKIAGLNKFLRIYYARVMEVYRK' A
#
# COMPACT_ATOMS: atom_id res chain seq x y z
N ARG A 1 -5.70 -14.04 11.41
CA ARG A 1 -5.81 -12.68 10.82
C ARG A 1 -5.07 -11.71 11.76
N GLY A 2 -4.26 -10.77 11.25
CA GLY A 2 -3.45 -9.86 12.08
C GLY A 2 -4.26 -8.88 12.95
N SER A 3 -3.61 -7.86 13.53
CA SER A 3 -4.27 -6.85 14.38
C SER A 3 -5.34 -6.04 13.63
N SER A 4 -6.50 -5.80 14.27
CA SER A 4 -7.58 -4.95 13.75
C SER A 4 -7.15 -3.49 13.64
N ASN A 5 -6.44 -2.99 14.66
CA ASN A 5 -5.94 -1.63 14.71
C ASN A 5 -4.96 -1.36 13.56
N LEU A 6 -4.02 -2.28 13.31
CA LEU A 6 -3.07 -2.15 12.20
C LEU A 6 -3.77 -2.14 10.84
N ARG A 7 -4.84 -2.92 10.66
CA ARG A 7 -5.62 -2.87 9.41
C ARG A 7 -6.36 -1.54 9.24
N LYS A 8 -6.88 -0.97 10.32
CA LYS A 8 -7.57 0.33 10.29
C LYS A 8 -6.59 1.44 9.91
N ILE A 9 -5.48 1.53 10.63
CA ILE A 9 -4.41 2.51 10.37
C ILE A 9 -3.88 2.35 8.94
N GLY A 10 -3.56 1.13 8.53
CA GLY A 10 -3.08 0.88 7.18
C GLY A 10 -4.08 1.25 6.09
N TYR A 11 -5.38 1.07 6.33
CA TYR A 11 -6.42 1.57 5.42
C TYR A 11 -6.43 3.10 5.33
N GLU A 12 -6.31 3.79 6.46
CA GLU A 12 -6.29 5.26 6.52
C GLU A 12 -5.06 5.84 5.81
N VAL A 13 -3.89 5.25 5.98
CA VAL A 13 -2.66 5.63 5.26
C VAL A 13 -2.85 5.50 3.74
N MET A 14 -3.35 4.35 3.28
CA MET A 14 -3.58 4.12 1.84
C MET A 14 -4.70 4.99 1.27
N ARG A 15 -5.68 5.36 2.11
CA ARG A 15 -6.73 6.32 1.74
C ARG A 15 -6.11 7.71 1.55
N SER A 16 -5.28 8.17 2.50
CA SER A 16 -4.59 9.45 2.39
C SER A 16 -3.74 9.53 1.12
N LEU A 17 -2.97 8.47 0.84
CA LEU A 17 -2.19 8.34 -0.41
C LEU A 17 -3.07 8.51 -1.67
N LYS A 18 -4.25 7.89 -1.70
CA LYS A 18 -5.17 7.93 -2.84
C LYS A 18 -5.95 9.23 -3.00
N THR A 19 -6.08 10.04 -1.95
CA THR A 19 -6.77 11.34 -1.99
C THR A 19 -5.94 12.41 -2.69
N HIS A 20 -4.61 12.25 -2.71
CA HIS A 20 -3.69 13.19 -3.34
C HIS A 20 -3.35 12.78 -4.78
N LYS A 21 -2.71 13.69 -5.52
CA LYS A 21 -2.14 13.37 -6.84
C LYS A 21 -1.14 12.22 -6.71
N ALA A 22 -1.00 11.43 -7.78
CA ALA A 22 -0.06 10.33 -7.79
C ALA A 22 1.35 10.85 -7.49
N PRO A 23 2.07 10.25 -6.52
CA PRO A 23 3.46 10.62 -6.25
C PRO A 23 4.37 10.17 -7.40
N GLU A 24 5.59 10.72 -7.47
CA GLU A 24 6.60 10.31 -8.45
C GLU A 24 6.87 8.79 -8.39
N ASP A 25 7.01 8.25 -7.18
CA ASP A 25 7.02 6.81 -6.94
C ASP A 25 5.59 6.27 -6.80
N ALA A 26 4.92 6.13 -7.93
CA ALA A 26 3.51 5.72 -8.00
C ALA A 26 3.29 4.21 -7.83
N ALA A 27 4.31 3.40 -7.50
CA ALA A 27 4.21 1.94 -7.55
C ALA A 27 3.07 1.36 -6.66
N VAL A 28 2.86 1.94 -5.48
CA VAL A 28 1.75 1.55 -4.58
C VAL A 28 0.42 2.13 -5.08
N TYR A 29 0.42 3.37 -5.55
CA TYR A 29 -0.77 4.07 -6.06
C TYR A 29 -1.37 3.31 -7.25
N GLU A 30 -0.55 2.98 -8.24
CA GLU A 30 -0.94 2.23 -9.43
C GLU A 30 -1.38 0.80 -9.09
N PHE A 31 -0.75 0.18 -8.10
CA PHE A 31 -1.16 -1.14 -7.64
C PHE A 31 -2.56 -1.12 -7.02
N ILE A 32 -2.90 -0.09 -6.23
CA ILE A 32 -4.26 0.08 -5.67
C ILE A 32 -5.26 0.25 -6.82
N LEU A 33 -4.98 1.13 -7.79
CA LEU A 33 -5.83 1.32 -8.96
C LEU A 33 -6.05 0.04 -9.75
N LYS A 34 -4.96 -0.73 -9.99
CA LYS A 34 -5.04 -2.03 -10.63
C LYS A 34 -5.99 -2.96 -9.87
N LYS A 35 -5.89 -3.04 -8.54
CA LYS A 35 -6.77 -3.89 -7.72
C LYS A 35 -8.22 -3.44 -7.73
N GLU A 36 -8.48 -2.14 -7.81
CA GLU A 36 -9.85 -1.62 -7.99
C GLU A 36 -10.40 -2.00 -9.37
N ARG A 37 -9.60 -1.91 -10.44
CA ARG A 37 -9.97 -2.36 -11.80
C ARG A 37 -10.23 -3.87 -11.89
N GLU A 38 -9.52 -4.68 -11.10
CA GLU A 38 -9.77 -6.13 -10.97
C GLU A 38 -11.07 -6.45 -10.20
N GLY A 39 -11.85 -5.44 -9.78
CA GLY A 39 -13.13 -5.63 -9.08
C GLY A 39 -13.01 -5.79 -7.57
N LYS A 40 -11.82 -5.58 -6.97
CA LYS A 40 -11.70 -5.62 -5.51
C LYS A 40 -12.37 -4.40 -4.88
N SER A 41 -13.03 -4.63 -3.74
CA SER A 41 -13.60 -3.54 -2.95
C SER A 41 -12.52 -2.50 -2.59
N LYS A 42 -12.90 -1.23 -2.48
CA LYS A 42 -12.00 -0.13 -2.11
C LYS A 42 -11.22 -0.40 -0.82
N ARG A 43 -11.79 -1.18 0.11
CA ARG A 43 -11.10 -1.61 1.34
C ARG A 43 -10.04 -2.68 1.04
N ALA A 44 -10.41 -3.72 0.30
CA ALA A 44 -9.48 -4.79 -0.06
C ALA A 44 -8.32 -4.28 -0.94
N ALA A 45 -8.60 -3.39 -1.89
CA ALA A 45 -7.59 -2.76 -2.73
C ALA A 45 -6.57 -1.95 -1.91
N LYS A 46 -7.05 -1.13 -0.97
CA LYS A 46 -6.16 -0.38 -0.06
C LYS A 46 -5.32 -1.29 0.84
N ILE A 47 -5.89 -2.35 1.41
CA ILE A 47 -5.12 -3.32 2.20
C ILE A 47 -4.08 -4.03 1.32
N ALA A 48 -4.39 -4.32 0.06
CA ALA A 48 -3.41 -4.86 -0.88
C ALA A 48 -2.29 -3.85 -1.20
N GLY A 49 -2.62 -2.57 -1.34
CA GLY A 49 -1.67 -1.46 -1.45
C GLY A 49 -0.72 -1.39 -0.26
N LEU A 50 -1.25 -1.48 0.97
CA LEU A 50 -0.44 -1.53 2.20
C LEU A 50 0.57 -2.69 2.17
N ASN A 51 0.13 -3.88 1.76
CA ASN A 51 1.03 -5.03 1.66
C ASN A 51 2.12 -4.84 0.59
N LYS A 52 1.81 -4.15 -0.51
CA LYS A 52 2.79 -3.79 -1.54
C LYS A 52 3.79 -2.75 -0.99
N PHE A 53 3.32 -1.74 -0.27
CA PHE A 53 4.14 -0.74 0.41
C PHE A 53 5.13 -1.40 1.38
N LEU A 54 4.66 -2.26 2.28
CA LEU A 54 5.51 -2.93 3.26
C LEU A 54 6.61 -3.79 2.61
N ARG A 55 6.29 -4.45 1.49
CA ARG A 55 7.29 -5.21 0.72
C ARG A 55 8.37 -4.32 0.11
N ILE A 56 7.98 -3.19 -0.50
CA ILE A 56 8.92 -2.21 -1.07
C ILE A 56 9.78 -1.62 0.04
N TYR A 57 9.17 -1.20 1.15
CA TYR A 57 9.87 -0.68 2.32
C TYR A 57 10.91 -1.67 2.84
N TYR A 58 10.52 -2.91 3.06
CA TYR A 58 11.43 -3.95 3.54
C TYR A 58 12.60 -4.16 2.58
N ALA A 59 12.35 -4.27 1.26
CA ALA A 59 13.42 -4.44 0.27
C ALA A 59 14.43 -3.28 0.31
N ARG A 60 13.94 -2.03 0.31
CA ARG A 60 14.79 -0.82 0.40
C ARG A 60 15.62 -0.79 1.68
N VAL A 61 15.02 -1.16 2.81
CA VAL A 61 15.73 -1.22 4.09
C VAL A 61 16.81 -2.30 4.06
N MET A 62 16.49 -3.49 3.56
CA MET A 62 17.46 -4.59 3.48
C MET A 62 18.63 -4.30 2.53
N GLU A 63 18.42 -3.52 1.46
CA GLU A 63 19.50 -3.05 0.57
C GLU A 63 20.52 -2.18 1.30
N VAL A 64 20.08 -1.38 2.29
CA VAL A 64 20.97 -0.57 3.12
C VAL A 64 21.76 -1.45 4.10
N TYR A 65 21.12 -2.45 4.71
CA TYR A 65 21.76 -3.33 5.70
C TYR A 65 22.66 -4.43 5.09
N ARG A 66 22.55 -4.72 3.79
CA ARG A 66 23.41 -5.70 3.09
C ARG A 66 24.74 -5.11 2.56
N LYS A 67 24.97 -3.81 2.78
CA LYS A 67 26.27 -3.17 2.54
C LYS A 67 27.12 -3.23 3.80
#